data_AF-A0A067GRH8-F1
#
_entry.id   AF-A0A067GRH8-F1
#
_cell.length_a   1.000
_cell.length_b   1.000
_cell.length_c   1.000
_cell.angle_alpha   90.00
_cell.angle_beta   90.00
_cell.angle_gamma   90.00
#
_symmetry.space_group_name_H-M   'P 1'
#
loop_
_entity.id
_entity.type
_entity.pdbx_description
1 polymer ?
#
loop_
_entity_poly.entity_id
_entity_poly.type
_entity_poly.pdbx_seq_one_letter_code
_entity_poly.pdbx_strand_id
1 'polypeptide(L)'
;MDIVTPLIARQRYAAVVNGTGTASVYAFGECMKDLSPNDCNLCFAQCKTQVLKCLPFQLATRGGRVFYDGCYLRYDDYDFFNESLSSQDRTVCGSKDFGGNNTVFGANAIELVRNLSVQAVKNDGFFVGSVTFSKGNVSVHGLAQCWEFVNGSACENCLENAVSRIASCTQKEEGRVLNAGCYLRYSTQRFYNNSGPDPVPGNGGDNKLAVILATSAVALLLVFSLVAFFVRRKLLQKRRERKQLGALQVAVNKSKLNFSYETLEKATNYFHESNKLGQGGSGSVYKGTLPGGEAVAVKRLFYNTTQWVDHFFNEVNLISGINHKNLVKLLGCSITGPESLLVYEFVPNQSLLDNLFVRQDVEPLSWEVRYKIILSTAEGLAYLHEESKLRIIHRDIKLSNILLDEEFTAKIADFGLVRLFPEDITHISATLAGTLGYMAPEYVVRGKLTEKADVYSFGVVVIEVVCRKRINLFTQNSCSILQTVILLTWNI
;
A
#
# COMPACT_ATOMS: atom_id res chain seq x y z
N MET A 1 12.92 7.54 -4.88
CA MET A 1 12.75 7.50 -3.40
C MET A 1 13.93 6.93 -2.66
N ASP A 2 14.49 5.78 -3.08
CA ASP A 2 15.62 5.15 -2.37
C ASP A 2 16.89 6.02 -2.32
N ILE A 3 17.05 6.96 -3.26
CA ILE A 3 18.13 7.96 -3.25
C ILE A 3 17.85 9.10 -2.25
N VAL A 4 16.59 9.53 -2.14
CA VAL A 4 16.18 10.72 -1.37
C VAL A 4 16.17 10.44 0.14
N THR A 5 15.64 9.28 0.57
CA THR A 5 15.51 8.93 1.99
C THR A 5 16.82 8.98 2.80
N PRO A 6 17.95 8.37 2.35
CA PRO A 6 19.20 8.41 3.12
C PRO A 6 19.82 9.82 3.19
N LEU A 7 19.56 10.69 2.22
CA LEU A 7 20.03 12.08 2.22
C LEU A 7 19.25 12.91 3.26
N ILE A 8 17.91 12.78 3.26
CA ILE A 8 17.04 13.45 4.25
C ILE A 8 17.39 13.02 5.67
N ALA A 9 17.69 11.73 5.91
CA ALA A 9 18.08 11.25 7.22
C ALA A 9 19.36 11.94 7.77
N ARG A 10 20.21 12.48 6.89
CA ARG A 10 21.45 13.19 7.26
C ARG A 10 21.26 14.71 7.31
N GLN A 11 20.52 15.27 6.36
CA GLN A 11 20.46 16.71 6.08
C GLN A 11 19.10 17.35 6.37
N ARG A 12 18.10 16.56 6.79
CA ARG A 12 16.68 16.95 6.99
C ARG A 12 15.93 17.39 5.72
N TYR A 13 16.61 17.61 4.61
CA TYR A 13 16.03 17.75 3.28
C TYR A 13 16.92 17.11 2.21
N ALA A 14 16.38 16.89 1.02
CA ALA A 14 17.15 16.51 -0.17
C ALA A 14 16.39 16.85 -1.46
N ALA A 15 17.13 17.34 -2.45
CA ALA A 15 16.69 17.49 -3.84
C ALA A 15 17.48 16.52 -4.71
N VAL A 16 16.80 15.76 -5.57
CA VAL A 16 17.42 14.76 -6.45
C VAL A 16 16.76 14.83 -7.83
N VAL A 17 17.59 14.79 -8.87
CA VAL A 17 17.15 14.56 -10.24
C VAL A 17 17.71 13.22 -10.69
N ASN A 18 16.87 12.37 -11.26
CA ASN A 18 17.29 11.07 -11.77
C ASN A 18 16.67 10.81 -13.15
N GLY A 19 17.44 10.25 -14.08
CA GLY A 19 17.02 10.01 -15.47
C GLY A 19 17.63 11.01 -16.46
N THR A 20 17.32 10.83 -17.75
CA THR A 20 17.84 11.66 -18.85
C THR A 20 16.72 12.11 -19.79
N GLY A 21 16.80 13.36 -20.29
CA GLY A 21 15.84 13.92 -21.23
C GLY A 21 14.40 13.93 -20.70
N THR A 22 13.46 13.42 -21.48
CA THR A 22 12.03 13.36 -21.12
C THR A 22 11.69 12.29 -20.07
N ALA A 23 12.68 11.52 -19.61
CA ALA A 23 12.52 10.53 -18.54
C ALA A 23 13.13 11.00 -17.20
N SER A 24 13.49 12.28 -17.09
CA SER A 24 13.98 12.87 -15.84
C SER A 24 12.86 13.01 -14.82
N VAL A 25 13.11 12.53 -13.61
CA VAL A 25 12.23 12.69 -12.45
C VAL A 25 12.92 13.60 -11.45
N TYR A 26 12.22 14.67 -11.08
CA TYR A 26 12.62 15.63 -10.07
C TYR A 26 11.97 15.22 -8.76
N ALA A 27 12.72 15.14 -7.68
CA ALA A 27 12.21 14.75 -6.38
C ALA A 27 12.78 15.64 -5.27
N PHE A 28 11.90 16.05 -4.35
CA PHE A 28 12.25 16.82 -3.18
C PHE A 28 11.58 16.23 -1.95
N GLY A 29 12.28 16.19 -0.83
CA GLY A 29 11.64 15.97 0.45
C GLY A 29 12.34 16.74 1.54
N GLU A 30 11.56 17.20 2.52
CA GLU A 30 12.02 17.96 3.66
C GLU A 30 11.20 17.68 4.92
N CYS A 31 11.87 17.64 6.07
CA CYS A 31 11.26 17.60 7.39
C CYS A 31 10.95 19.01 7.88
N MET A 32 9.86 19.14 8.64
CA MET A 32 9.62 20.38 9.37
C MET A 32 10.76 20.65 10.35
N LYS A 33 11.20 21.92 10.47
CA LYS A 33 12.41 22.25 11.23
C LYS A 33 12.26 22.00 12.75
N ASP A 34 11.04 21.88 13.29
CA ASP A 34 10.77 21.54 14.70
C ASP A 34 10.93 20.05 15.04
N LEU A 35 11.02 19.17 14.04
CA LEU A 35 11.11 17.73 14.30
C LEU A 35 12.50 17.31 14.80
N SER A 36 12.50 16.33 15.72
CA SER A 36 13.72 15.60 16.07
C SER A 36 14.17 14.72 14.88
N PRO A 37 15.45 14.32 14.80
CA PRO A 37 15.91 13.38 13.77
C PRO A 37 15.10 12.07 13.71
N ASN A 38 14.65 11.57 14.86
CA ASN A 38 13.87 10.34 14.93
C ASN A 38 12.46 10.53 14.39
N ASP A 39 11.79 11.64 14.74
CA ASP A 39 10.44 11.95 14.27
C ASP A 39 10.44 12.26 12.77
N CYS A 40 11.49 12.96 12.31
CA CYS A 40 11.77 13.20 10.90
C CYS A 40 11.87 11.88 10.11
N ASN A 41 12.68 10.92 10.59
CA ASN A 41 12.80 9.60 9.96
C ASN A 41 11.47 8.82 9.95
N LEU A 42 10.70 8.88 11.04
CA LEU A 42 9.40 8.22 11.12
C LEU A 42 8.39 8.83 10.14
N CYS A 43 8.34 10.16 10.04
CA CYS A 43 7.49 10.87 9.09
C CYS A 43 7.84 10.47 7.64
N PHE A 44 9.12 10.43 7.30
CA PHE A 44 9.55 10.02 5.96
C PHE A 44 9.28 8.56 5.63
N ALA A 45 9.35 7.66 6.61
CA ALA A 45 8.92 6.27 6.41
C ALA A 45 7.44 6.20 6.00
N GLN A 46 6.57 7.01 6.63
CA GLN A 46 5.15 7.10 6.26
C GLN A 46 4.95 7.73 4.88
N CYS A 47 5.62 8.85 4.61
CA CYS A 47 5.66 9.52 3.30
C CYS A 47 6.02 8.53 2.18
N LYS A 48 7.07 7.72 2.37
CA LYS A 48 7.50 6.68 1.43
C LYS A 48 6.40 5.66 1.16
N THR A 49 5.66 5.22 2.18
CA THR A 49 4.57 4.25 1.95
C THR A 49 3.38 4.84 1.19
N GLN A 50 3.08 6.13 1.38
CA GLN A 50 1.95 6.75 0.70
C GLN A 50 2.24 7.20 -0.71
N VAL A 51 3.44 7.72 -0.97
CA VAL A 51 3.80 8.18 -2.31
C VAL A 51 3.80 7.03 -3.33
N LEU A 52 4.02 5.79 -2.86
CA LEU A 52 3.90 4.58 -3.69
C LEU A 52 2.46 4.35 -4.19
N LYS A 53 1.44 4.89 -3.52
CA LYS A 53 0.05 4.86 -4.00
C LYS A 53 -0.25 5.94 -5.04
N CYS A 54 0.66 6.91 -5.20
CA CYS A 54 0.54 7.99 -6.18
C CYS A 54 1.33 7.69 -7.47
N LEU A 55 1.84 6.46 -7.65
CA LEU A 55 2.72 6.11 -8.76
C LEU A 55 2.01 6.18 -10.13
N PRO A 56 2.74 6.57 -11.21
CA PRO A 56 2.16 6.79 -12.53
C PRO A 56 1.39 5.59 -13.09
N PHE A 57 1.81 4.38 -12.76
CA PHE A 57 1.21 3.12 -13.23
C PHE A 57 -0.21 2.89 -12.67
N GLN A 58 -0.58 3.54 -11.55
CA GLN A 58 -1.87 3.32 -10.89
C GLN A 58 -2.93 4.38 -11.22
N LEU A 59 -2.53 5.58 -11.66
CA LEU A 59 -3.44 6.73 -11.84
C LEU A 59 -3.16 7.60 -13.08
N ALA A 60 -2.23 7.21 -13.97
CA ALA A 60 -1.74 8.05 -15.08
C ALA A 60 -1.20 9.43 -14.61
N THR A 61 -0.75 9.52 -13.35
CA THR A 61 -0.22 10.73 -12.74
C THR A 61 1.26 10.90 -13.06
N ARG A 62 1.66 12.09 -13.52
CA ARG A 62 3.05 12.43 -13.87
C ARG A 62 3.92 12.86 -12.67
N GLY A 63 3.29 13.05 -11.52
CA GLY A 63 3.94 13.44 -10.27
C GLY A 63 3.04 13.16 -9.07
N GLY A 64 3.54 13.46 -7.87
CA GLY A 64 2.80 13.32 -6.62
C GLY A 64 3.37 14.20 -5.51
N ARG A 65 2.48 14.73 -4.68
CA ARG A 65 2.81 15.58 -3.52
C ARG A 65 2.15 15.01 -2.27
N VAL A 66 2.93 14.80 -1.21
CA VAL A 66 2.46 14.32 0.09
C VAL A 66 2.81 15.38 1.14
N PHE A 67 1.78 15.86 1.83
CA PHE A 67 1.91 16.72 3.00
C PHE A 67 1.50 15.92 4.22
N TYR A 68 2.44 15.66 5.11
CA TYR A 68 2.18 15.14 6.45
C TYR A 68 2.38 16.22 7.50
N ASP A 69 1.74 16.04 8.65
CA ASP A 69 2.02 16.87 9.83
C ASP A 69 3.45 16.54 10.31
N GLY A 70 4.43 17.23 9.73
CA GLY A 70 5.86 17.07 10.04
C GLY A 70 6.79 16.88 8.83
N CYS A 71 6.31 16.51 7.64
CA CYS A 71 7.20 16.36 6.50
C CYS A 71 6.48 16.54 5.16
N TYR A 72 7.26 16.90 4.15
CA TYR A 72 6.83 17.13 2.79
C TYR A 72 7.64 16.28 1.82
N LEU A 73 6.96 15.78 0.79
CA LEU A 73 7.57 14.97 -0.25
C LEU A 73 6.88 15.23 -1.57
N ARG A 74 7.66 15.56 -2.60
CA ARG A 74 7.18 15.77 -3.96
C ARG A 74 8.07 15.06 -4.96
N TYR A 75 7.45 14.53 -6.01
CA TYR A 75 8.16 14.18 -7.23
C TYR A 75 7.33 14.59 -8.45
N ASP A 76 7.99 14.88 -9.57
CA ASP A 76 7.36 15.33 -10.81
C ASP A 76 8.25 15.00 -12.02
N ASP A 77 7.68 15.07 -13.23
CA ASP A 77 8.38 14.88 -14.51
C ASP A 77 8.95 16.18 -15.11
N TYR A 78 8.86 17.28 -14.36
CA TYR A 78 9.39 18.58 -14.73
C TYR A 78 10.12 19.24 -13.56
N ASP A 79 11.00 20.19 -13.86
CA ASP A 79 11.75 20.93 -12.84
C ASP A 79 10.85 21.90 -12.09
N PHE A 80 10.52 21.56 -10.85
CA PHE A 80 9.70 22.38 -9.95
C PHE A 80 10.52 23.10 -8.88
N PHE A 81 11.85 22.94 -8.87
CA PHE A 81 12.68 23.68 -7.92
C PHE A 81 12.51 25.18 -8.25
N ASN A 82 12.21 26.00 -7.24
CA ASN A 82 11.76 27.41 -7.33
C ASN A 82 10.24 27.66 -7.56
N GLU A 83 9.38 26.65 -7.60
CA GLU A 83 7.91 26.89 -7.62
C GLU A 83 7.38 27.32 -6.24
N SER A 84 6.95 28.59 -6.12
CA SER A 84 6.29 29.09 -4.90
C SER A 84 4.82 28.68 -4.80
N LEU A 85 4.10 28.72 -5.92
CA LEU A 85 2.65 28.48 -6.03
C LEU A 85 2.34 27.56 -7.20
N SER A 86 1.20 26.88 -7.14
CA SER A 86 0.74 25.95 -8.17
C SER A 86 -0.79 25.89 -8.23
N SER A 87 -1.34 25.44 -9.36
CA SER A 87 -2.79 25.21 -9.52
C SER A 87 -3.33 24.11 -8.59
N GLN A 88 -2.47 23.27 -8.04
CA GLN A 88 -2.81 22.19 -7.09
C GLN A 88 -2.82 22.66 -5.61
N ASP A 89 -2.53 23.93 -5.36
CA ASP A 89 -2.47 24.50 -4.01
C ASP A 89 -3.86 24.53 -3.37
N ARG A 90 -3.95 24.03 -2.12
CA ARG A 90 -5.23 23.82 -1.45
C ARG A 90 -5.23 24.24 0.01
N THR A 91 -6.42 24.58 0.48
CA THR A 91 -6.70 24.92 1.87
C THR A 91 -7.53 23.82 2.50
N VAL A 92 -7.16 23.40 3.72
CA VAL A 92 -7.85 22.35 4.46
C VAL A 92 -8.24 22.89 5.83
N CYS A 93 -9.54 23.08 6.04
CA CYS A 93 -10.08 23.49 7.33
C CYS A 93 -10.47 22.27 8.17
N GLY A 94 -10.36 22.39 9.49
CA GLY A 94 -10.77 21.34 10.43
C GLY A 94 -12.26 21.04 10.38
N SER A 95 -12.64 19.83 10.79
CA SER A 95 -14.05 19.40 10.82
C SER A 95 -14.84 20.03 11.97
N LYS A 96 -14.16 20.46 13.04
CA LYS A 96 -14.78 21.04 14.24
C LYS A 96 -14.75 22.56 14.19
N ASP A 97 -15.92 23.15 14.45
CA ASP A 97 -16.04 24.58 14.73
C ASP A 97 -15.48 24.90 16.11
N PHE A 98 -14.91 26.10 16.25
CA PHE A 98 -14.48 26.59 17.54
C PHE A 98 -15.70 26.90 18.42
N GLY A 99 -15.76 26.29 19.62
CA GLY A 99 -16.91 26.40 20.52
C GLY A 99 -16.99 27.68 21.35
N GLY A 100 -16.05 28.62 21.19
CA GLY A 100 -15.95 29.86 21.98
C GLY A 100 -16.37 31.12 21.21
N ASN A 101 -15.80 32.28 21.57
CA ASN A 101 -16.03 33.53 20.85
C ASN A 101 -15.30 33.51 19.49
N ASN A 102 -16.04 33.15 18.45
CA ASN A 102 -15.60 33.04 17.07
C ASN A 102 -14.99 34.31 16.47
N THR A 103 -15.50 35.49 16.82
CA THR A 103 -14.96 36.77 16.32
C THR A 103 -13.57 37.02 16.87
N VAL A 104 -13.39 36.78 18.17
CA VAL A 104 -12.09 36.96 18.85
C VAL A 104 -11.11 35.89 18.40
N PHE A 105 -11.53 34.63 18.34
CA PHE A 105 -10.68 33.54 17.86
C PHE A 105 -10.22 33.76 16.42
N GLY A 106 -11.14 34.16 15.53
CA GLY A 106 -10.81 34.45 14.14
C GLY A 106 -9.81 35.61 14.00
N ALA A 107 -9.98 36.69 14.78
CA ALA A 107 -9.02 37.80 14.79
C ALA A 107 -7.62 37.35 15.26
N ASN A 108 -7.55 36.54 16.33
CA ASN A 108 -6.29 36.00 16.85
C ASN A 108 -5.63 35.02 15.88
N ALA A 109 -6.42 34.19 15.20
CA ALA A 109 -5.91 33.28 14.17
C ALA A 109 -5.30 34.08 13.02
N ILE A 110 -5.97 35.16 12.56
CA ILE A 110 -5.45 36.06 11.52
C ILE A 110 -4.18 36.80 11.98
N GLU A 111 -4.15 37.31 13.20
CA GLU A 111 -2.96 37.95 13.78
C GLU A 111 -1.78 36.98 13.83
N LEU A 112 -2.01 35.77 14.33
CA LEU A 112 -1.00 34.72 14.40
C LEU A 112 -0.44 34.41 13.01
N VAL A 113 -1.28 34.10 12.02
CA VAL A 113 -0.78 33.69 10.70
C VAL A 113 -0.06 34.81 9.96
N ARG A 114 -0.42 36.09 10.18
CA ARG A 114 0.35 37.24 9.67
C ARG A 114 1.70 37.37 10.37
N ASN A 115 1.76 37.16 11.67
CA ASN A 115 3.04 37.16 12.38
C ASN A 115 3.94 36.01 11.89
N LEU A 116 3.36 34.80 11.74
CA LEU A 116 4.07 33.64 11.20
C LEU A 116 4.63 33.92 9.80
N SER A 117 3.85 34.56 8.90
CA SER A 117 4.31 34.84 7.53
C SER A 117 5.52 35.79 7.51
N VAL A 118 5.51 36.83 8.35
CA VAL A 118 6.62 37.79 8.42
C VAL A 118 7.85 37.19 9.12
N GLN A 119 7.65 36.46 10.22
CA GLN A 119 8.76 35.93 11.00
C GLN A 119 9.43 34.73 10.33
N ALA A 120 8.68 33.87 9.63
CA ALA A 120 9.28 32.75 8.91
C ALA A 120 10.26 33.23 7.83
N VAL A 121 9.90 34.26 7.05
CA VAL A 121 10.81 34.84 6.03
C VAL A 121 12.11 35.36 6.67
N LYS A 122 12.04 35.94 7.87
CA LYS A 122 13.22 36.45 8.60
C LYS A 122 14.06 35.35 9.25
N ASN A 123 13.45 34.21 9.56
CA ASN A 123 14.08 33.09 10.26
C ASN A 123 14.27 31.90 9.32
N ASP A 124 14.90 32.16 8.17
CA ASP A 124 15.31 31.12 7.21
C ASP A 124 14.13 30.23 6.77
N GLY A 125 13.00 30.87 6.46
CA GLY A 125 11.79 30.19 5.99
C GLY A 125 11.02 29.43 7.08
N PHE A 126 11.35 29.52 8.37
CA PHE A 126 10.65 28.76 9.41
C PHE A 126 10.33 29.57 10.66
N PHE A 127 9.09 29.47 11.15
CA PHE A 127 8.72 30.07 12.44
C PHE A 127 7.54 29.36 13.09
N VAL A 128 7.53 29.35 14.42
CA VAL A 128 6.42 28.87 15.25
C VAL A 128 6.01 29.95 16.24
N GLY A 129 4.73 30.01 16.59
CA GLY A 129 4.23 31.05 17.47
C GLY A 129 2.86 30.72 18.06
N SER A 130 2.48 31.51 19.06
CA SER A 130 1.15 31.43 19.66
C SER A 130 0.63 32.78 20.09
N VAL A 131 -0.69 32.95 20.04
CA VAL A 131 -1.42 34.11 20.57
C VAL A 131 -2.37 33.62 21.67
N THR A 132 -2.28 34.20 22.87
CA THR A 132 -3.07 33.78 24.05
C THR A 132 -3.99 34.89 24.51
N PHE A 133 -5.22 34.52 24.88
CA PHE A 133 -6.24 35.45 25.36
C PHE A 133 -6.16 35.72 26.87
N SER A 134 -6.13 36.99 27.30
CA SER A 134 -6.04 37.37 28.72
C SER A 134 -7.31 37.14 29.53
N LYS A 135 -8.49 36.92 28.90
CA LYS A 135 -9.80 36.81 29.58
C LYS A 135 -10.46 35.42 29.48
N GLY A 136 -9.76 34.41 28.99
CA GLY A 136 -10.35 33.08 28.79
C GLY A 136 -9.41 32.16 28.04
N ASN A 137 -8.45 31.56 28.75
CA ASN A 137 -7.63 30.35 28.53
C ASN A 137 -7.53 29.68 27.12
N VAL A 138 -7.74 30.38 26.02
CA VAL A 138 -7.66 29.85 24.66
C VAL A 138 -6.44 30.46 24.01
N SER A 139 -5.52 29.59 23.61
CA SER A 139 -4.35 29.91 22.82
C SER A 139 -4.52 29.35 21.41
N VAL A 140 -4.12 30.14 20.41
CA VAL A 140 -3.97 29.67 19.03
C VAL A 140 -2.48 29.46 18.81
N HIS A 141 -2.12 28.28 18.33
CA HIS A 141 -0.74 27.88 18.04
C HIS A 141 -0.58 27.72 16.54
N GLY A 142 0.58 28.04 15.99
CA GLY A 142 0.82 27.89 14.57
C GLY A 142 2.28 27.78 14.18
N LEU A 143 2.46 27.34 12.94
CA LEU A 143 3.75 27.06 12.31
C LEU A 143 3.67 27.47 10.84
N ALA A 144 4.71 28.12 10.35
CA ALA A 144 4.93 28.39 8.94
C ALA A 144 6.31 27.86 8.52
N GLN A 145 6.36 27.18 7.38
CA GLN A 145 7.60 26.71 6.76
C GLN A 145 7.57 26.93 5.25
N CYS A 146 8.61 27.55 4.71
CA CYS A 146 8.95 27.52 3.30
C CYS A 146 9.89 26.34 3.05
N TRP A 147 9.75 25.70 1.88
CA TRP A 147 10.64 24.60 1.51
C TRP A 147 12.00 25.13 1.08
N GLU A 148 13.05 24.36 1.34
CA GLU A 148 14.44 24.77 1.10
C GLU A 148 14.72 25.14 -0.37
N PHE A 149 13.94 24.60 -1.32
CA PHE A 149 14.11 24.91 -2.75
C PHE A 149 13.54 26.27 -3.19
N VAL A 150 12.84 27.01 -2.33
CA VAL A 150 12.35 28.37 -2.65
C VAL A 150 13.25 29.44 -2.05
N ASN A 151 13.47 30.53 -2.80
CA ASN A 151 14.23 31.69 -2.31
C ASN A 151 13.38 32.62 -1.43
N GLY A 152 13.99 33.64 -0.82
CA GLY A 152 13.31 34.57 0.09
C GLY A 152 12.07 35.24 -0.48
N SER A 153 12.14 35.77 -1.71
CA SER A 153 10.97 36.40 -2.38
C SER A 153 9.87 35.39 -2.73
N ALA A 154 10.24 34.17 -3.12
CA ALA A 154 9.30 33.09 -3.41
C ALA A 154 8.61 32.58 -2.13
N CYS A 155 9.36 32.53 -1.01
CA CYS A 155 8.85 32.22 0.32
C CYS A 155 7.85 33.28 0.79
N GLU A 156 8.19 34.56 0.66
CA GLU A 156 7.30 35.67 1.01
C GLU A 156 5.98 35.61 0.23
N ASN A 157 6.04 35.51 -1.10
CA ASN A 157 4.87 35.36 -1.96
C ASN A 157 4.01 34.14 -1.58
N CYS A 158 4.65 33.00 -1.28
CA CYS A 158 3.93 31.79 -0.88
C CYS A 158 3.19 31.97 0.45
N LEU A 159 3.83 32.58 1.45
CA LEU A 159 3.24 32.79 2.77
C LEU A 159 2.17 33.87 2.77
N GLU A 160 2.32 34.93 1.96
CA GLU A 160 1.26 35.93 1.73
C GLU A 160 0.01 35.28 1.13
N ASN A 161 0.19 34.42 0.12
CA ASN A 161 -0.91 33.64 -0.45
C ASN A 161 -1.57 32.74 0.61
N ALA A 162 -0.77 32.10 1.46
CA ALA A 162 -1.27 31.26 2.53
C ALA A 162 -2.10 32.04 3.56
N VAL A 163 -1.67 33.24 3.95
CA VAL A 163 -2.43 34.12 4.84
C VAL A 163 -3.79 34.50 4.23
N SER A 164 -3.83 34.83 2.93
CA SER A 164 -5.09 35.15 2.26
C SER A 164 -6.03 33.96 2.19
N ARG A 165 -5.51 32.77 1.89
CA ARG A 165 -6.31 31.54 1.72
C ARG A 165 -6.83 31.00 3.05
N ILE A 166 -6.02 31.04 4.11
CA ILE A 166 -6.39 30.43 5.39
C ILE A 166 -7.50 31.21 6.12
N ALA A 167 -7.78 32.45 5.69
CA ALA A 167 -8.88 33.26 6.20
C ALA A 167 -10.25 32.57 6.10
N SER A 168 -10.45 31.65 5.13
CA SER A 168 -11.69 30.88 5.03
C SER A 168 -11.88 29.86 6.16
N CYS A 169 -10.83 29.53 6.92
CA CYS A 169 -10.88 28.52 7.97
C CYS A 169 -11.10 29.11 9.37
N THR A 170 -11.10 30.43 9.58
CA THR A 170 -10.97 31.08 10.90
C THR A 170 -12.07 30.76 11.92
N GLN A 171 -13.13 30.06 11.51
CA GLN A 171 -14.20 29.55 12.39
C GLN A 171 -13.93 28.11 12.89
N LYS A 172 -12.92 27.43 12.36
CA LYS A 172 -12.53 26.07 12.68
C LYS A 172 -11.39 26.04 13.70
N GLU A 173 -11.38 25.00 14.55
CA GLU A 173 -10.33 24.79 15.56
C GLU A 173 -8.92 24.65 14.95
N GLU A 174 -8.84 24.28 13.67
CA GLU A 174 -7.60 24.11 12.93
C GLU A 174 -7.76 24.52 11.45
N GLY A 175 -6.67 24.98 10.85
CA GLY A 175 -6.60 25.33 9.44
C GLY A 175 -5.21 25.06 8.88
N ARG A 176 -5.13 24.60 7.63
CA ARG A 176 -3.88 24.31 6.91
C ARG A 176 -3.94 24.90 5.51
N VAL A 177 -2.81 25.44 5.05
CA VAL A 177 -2.57 25.77 3.64
C VAL A 177 -1.38 24.94 3.15
N LEU A 178 -1.61 24.24 2.03
CA LEU A 178 -0.70 23.29 1.42
C LEU A 178 -0.30 23.84 0.05
N ASN A 179 0.66 24.77 0.03
CA ASN A 179 1.14 25.39 -1.20
C ASN A 179 2.37 24.65 -1.74
N ALA A 180 2.68 24.85 -3.03
CA ALA A 180 3.84 24.26 -3.68
C ALA A 180 5.15 24.58 -2.95
N GLY A 181 5.35 25.85 -2.55
CA GLY A 181 6.58 26.33 -1.93
C GLY A 181 6.56 26.48 -0.41
N CYS A 182 5.41 26.31 0.25
CA CYS A 182 5.29 26.53 1.68
C CYS A 182 4.09 25.81 2.32
N TYR A 183 4.15 25.68 3.64
CA TYR A 183 3.13 25.12 4.50
C TYR A 183 2.82 26.09 5.64
N LEU A 184 1.53 26.27 5.93
CA LEU A 184 1.08 27.10 7.05
C LEU A 184 -0.06 26.39 7.79
N ARG A 185 0.05 26.30 9.11
CA ARG A 185 -0.98 25.68 9.96
C ARG A 185 -1.22 26.49 11.22
N TYR A 186 -2.48 26.56 11.65
CA TYR A 186 -2.84 26.90 13.02
C TYR A 186 -3.72 25.82 13.66
N SER A 187 -3.77 25.81 15.00
CA SER A 187 -4.60 24.92 15.81
C SER A 187 -4.84 25.52 17.20
N THR A 188 -5.96 25.17 17.84
CA THR A 188 -6.19 25.42 19.27
C THR A 188 -5.29 24.57 20.17
N GLN A 189 -4.75 23.47 19.66
CA GLN A 189 -3.79 22.62 20.37
C GLN A 189 -2.38 22.87 19.86
N ARG A 190 -1.42 23.00 20.77
CA ARG A 190 -0.01 23.07 20.42
C ARG A 190 0.45 21.77 19.76
N PHE A 191 1.16 21.87 18.63
CA PHE A 191 1.58 20.72 17.82
C PHE A 191 3.06 20.73 17.41
N TYR A 192 3.87 21.68 17.91
CA TYR A 192 5.30 21.81 17.61
C TYR A 192 6.15 21.74 18.87
N ASN A 193 7.38 21.21 18.74
CA ASN A 193 8.35 21.07 19.84
C ASN A 193 9.15 22.37 20.05
N ASN A 194 9.27 22.84 21.30
CA ASN A 194 9.99 24.08 21.61
C ASN A 194 11.51 23.89 21.48
N SER A 195 12.16 24.73 20.66
CA SER A 195 13.60 24.99 20.71
C SER A 195 13.82 26.50 20.79
N GLY A 196 13.40 27.14 21.90
CA GLY A 196 13.56 28.58 22.15
C GLY A 196 13.08 28.94 23.56
N PRO A 197 13.70 29.94 24.24
CA PRO A 197 13.61 30.12 25.69
C PRO A 197 12.21 30.55 26.13
N ASP A 198 11.69 29.91 27.18
CA ASP A 198 10.38 30.22 27.76
C ASP A 198 10.36 31.65 28.33
N PRO A 199 9.28 32.43 28.12
CA PRO A 199 9.03 33.63 28.90
C PRO A 199 8.71 33.22 30.34
N VAL A 200 9.43 33.81 31.29
CA VAL A 200 9.33 33.62 32.74
C VAL A 200 7.86 33.66 33.22
N PRO A 201 7.35 32.63 33.93
CA PRO A 201 6.06 32.71 34.59
C PRO A 201 6.17 33.54 35.86
N GLY A 202 5.40 34.63 35.92
CA GLY A 202 5.17 35.40 37.14
C GLY A 202 4.47 34.58 38.23
N ASN A 203 4.93 34.80 39.46
CA ASN A 203 4.45 34.23 40.72
C ASN A 203 2.93 34.20 40.86
N GLY A 204 2.40 33.07 41.35
CA GLY A 204 0.99 32.96 41.70
C GLY A 204 0.62 31.66 42.40
N GLY A 205 0.95 31.57 43.69
CA GLY A 205 0.08 31.01 44.72
C GLY A 205 -0.10 29.49 44.78
N ASP A 206 0.49 28.92 45.83
CA ASP A 206 0.26 27.58 46.35
C ASP A 206 -1.24 27.22 46.39
N ASN A 207 -1.59 26.14 45.68
CA ASN A 207 -2.75 25.23 45.89
C ASN A 207 -2.97 24.25 44.71
N LYS A 208 -1.97 24.01 43.84
CA LYS A 208 -2.08 23.10 42.69
C LYS A 208 -1.33 21.76 42.80
N LEU A 209 -0.59 21.51 43.88
CA LEU A 209 0.23 20.29 43.97
C LEU A 209 -0.61 19.00 44.06
N ALA A 210 -1.72 19.01 44.79
CA ALA A 210 -2.53 17.80 45.00
C ALA A 210 -3.33 17.35 43.76
N VAL A 211 -3.81 18.29 42.95
CA VAL A 211 -4.58 18.00 41.72
C VAL A 211 -3.65 17.61 40.56
N ILE A 212 -2.43 18.16 40.52
CA ILE A 212 -1.41 17.81 39.52
C ILE A 212 -0.88 16.39 39.73
N LEU A 213 -0.68 15.96 40.98
CA LEU A 213 -0.21 14.60 41.29
C LEU A 213 -1.27 13.51 40.99
N ALA A 214 -2.56 13.81 41.18
CA ALA A 214 -3.65 12.88 40.87
C ALA A 214 -3.92 12.74 39.36
N THR A 215 -3.79 13.83 38.60
CA THR A 215 -4.01 13.82 37.13
C THR A 215 -2.83 13.23 36.36
N SER A 216 -1.59 13.40 36.83
CA SER A 216 -0.41 12.76 36.24
C SER A 216 -0.42 11.23 36.39
N ALA A 217 -0.91 10.72 37.53
CA ALA A 217 -1.01 9.28 37.77
C ALA A 217 -2.01 8.61 36.82
N VAL A 218 -3.17 9.23 36.59
CA VAL A 218 -4.20 8.70 35.68
C VAL A 218 -3.71 8.72 34.22
N ALA A 219 -3.05 9.80 33.79
CA ALA A 219 -2.49 9.89 32.45
C ALA A 219 -1.38 8.84 32.20
N LEU A 220 -0.50 8.61 33.19
CA LEU A 220 0.53 7.57 33.12
C LEU A 220 -0.08 6.17 33.08
N LEU A 221 -1.16 5.91 33.84
CA LEU A 221 -1.89 4.64 33.78
C LEU A 221 -2.58 4.42 32.43
N LEU A 222 -3.10 5.47 31.80
CA LEU A 222 -3.71 5.40 30.45
C LEU A 222 -2.65 5.15 29.37
N VAL A 223 -1.49 5.80 29.45
CA VAL A 223 -0.37 5.54 28.54
C VAL A 223 0.17 4.13 28.75
N PHE A 224 0.37 3.70 30.00
CA PHE A 224 0.85 2.36 30.30
C PHE A 224 -0.15 1.28 29.85
N SER A 225 -1.45 1.50 30.01
CA SER A 225 -2.48 0.58 29.52
C SER A 225 -2.58 0.55 27.99
N LEU A 226 -2.41 1.68 27.29
CA LEU A 226 -2.30 1.71 25.82
C LEU A 226 -1.04 1.00 25.33
N VAL A 227 0.12 1.28 25.91
CA VAL A 227 1.38 0.59 25.59
C VAL A 227 1.25 -0.90 25.89
N ALA A 228 0.72 -1.27 27.06
CA ALA A 228 0.45 -2.66 27.41
C ALA A 228 -0.57 -3.30 26.45
N PHE A 229 -1.56 -2.55 25.94
CA PHE A 229 -2.51 -3.04 24.93
C PHE A 229 -1.85 -3.27 23.59
N PHE A 230 -1.00 -2.36 23.09
CA PHE A 230 -0.26 -2.53 21.85
C PHE A 230 0.81 -3.62 21.95
N VAL A 231 1.54 -3.69 23.06
CA VAL A 231 2.50 -4.74 23.36
C VAL A 231 1.77 -6.08 23.49
N ARG A 232 0.65 -6.14 24.21
CA ARG A 232 -0.20 -7.34 24.29
C ARG A 232 -0.74 -7.72 22.93
N ARG A 233 -1.18 -6.78 22.08
CA ARG A 233 -1.58 -7.06 20.69
C ARG A 233 -0.43 -7.66 19.88
N LYS A 234 0.77 -7.05 19.92
CA LYS A 234 1.96 -7.59 19.23
C LYS A 234 2.38 -8.95 19.79
N LEU A 235 2.34 -9.15 21.10
CA LEU A 235 2.67 -10.42 21.75
C LEU A 235 1.61 -11.49 21.47
N LEU A 236 0.32 -11.14 21.43
CA LEU A 236 -0.77 -12.05 21.06
C LEU A 236 -0.69 -12.40 19.58
N GLN A 237 -0.36 -11.45 18.70
CA GLN A 237 -0.12 -11.69 17.29
C GLN A 237 1.07 -12.64 17.11
N LYS A 238 2.23 -12.35 17.73
CA LYS A 238 3.41 -13.21 17.70
C LYS A 238 3.17 -14.59 18.33
N ARG A 239 2.35 -14.67 19.38
CA ARG A 239 1.91 -15.95 19.98
C ARG A 239 0.97 -16.71 19.06
N ARG A 240 0.06 -16.03 18.35
CA ARG A 240 -0.84 -16.63 17.35
C ARG A 240 -0.04 -17.16 16.17
N GLU A 241 0.90 -16.39 15.65
CA GLU A 241 1.85 -16.80 14.60
C GLU A 241 2.66 -18.02 15.05
N ARG A 242 3.24 -18.02 16.26
CA ARG A 242 3.98 -19.18 16.79
C ARG A 242 3.09 -20.41 16.99
N LYS A 243 1.86 -20.24 17.49
CA LYS A 243 0.90 -21.33 17.64
C LYS A 243 0.46 -21.89 16.28
N GLN A 244 0.22 -21.02 15.31
CA GLN A 244 -0.17 -21.41 13.96
C GLN A 244 0.99 -22.10 13.24
N LEU A 245 2.21 -21.57 13.35
CA LEU A 245 3.43 -22.18 12.79
C LEU A 245 3.70 -23.53 13.44
N GLY A 246 3.49 -23.66 14.76
CA GLY A 246 3.57 -24.94 15.47
C GLY A 246 2.51 -25.94 15.01
N ALA A 247 1.25 -25.51 14.86
CA ALA A 247 0.17 -26.35 14.32
C ALA A 247 0.44 -26.76 12.86
N LEU A 248 1.03 -25.87 12.06
CA LEU A 248 1.44 -26.13 10.69
C LEU A 248 2.58 -27.14 10.63
N GLN A 249 3.61 -26.97 11.46
CA GLN A 249 4.70 -27.92 11.56
C GLN A 249 4.18 -29.34 11.86
N VAL A 250 3.18 -29.44 12.76
CA VAL A 250 2.53 -30.72 13.06
C VAL A 250 1.73 -31.25 11.86
N ALA A 251 0.97 -30.41 11.17
CA ALA A 251 0.18 -30.81 10.00
C ALA A 251 1.05 -31.23 8.80
N VAL A 252 2.13 -30.48 8.53
CA VAL A 252 3.10 -30.76 7.46
C VAL A 252 3.90 -32.04 7.78
N ASN A 253 4.34 -32.22 9.02
CA ASN A 253 5.02 -33.45 9.45
C ASN A 253 4.10 -34.67 9.34
N LYS A 254 2.78 -34.51 9.58
CA LYS A 254 1.79 -35.58 9.49
C LYS A 254 1.44 -35.94 8.04
N SER A 255 1.55 -35.00 7.10
CA SER A 255 1.17 -35.16 5.69
C SER A 255 2.32 -35.58 4.76
N LYS A 256 3.54 -35.76 5.28
CA LYS A 256 4.78 -36.05 4.49
C LYS A 256 5.11 -35.01 3.42
N LEU A 257 4.51 -33.82 3.48
CA LEU A 257 4.69 -32.73 2.51
C LEU A 257 5.97 -31.91 2.76
N ASN A 258 6.93 -32.41 3.54
CA ASN A 258 8.06 -31.63 4.03
C ASN A 258 9.33 -31.90 3.21
N PHE A 259 9.81 -30.88 2.50
CA PHE A 259 11.09 -30.89 1.80
C PHE A 259 12.14 -30.15 2.61
N SER A 260 13.37 -30.66 2.64
CA SER A 260 14.48 -29.89 3.21
C SER A 260 14.82 -28.71 2.31
N TYR A 261 15.13 -27.57 2.91
CA TYR A 261 15.46 -26.35 2.17
C TYR A 261 16.69 -26.58 1.27
N GLU A 262 17.70 -27.27 1.78
CA GLU A 262 18.95 -27.57 1.07
C GLU A 262 18.71 -28.44 -0.17
N THR A 263 17.71 -29.32 -0.12
CA THR A 263 17.33 -30.15 -1.27
C THR A 263 16.74 -29.27 -2.37
N LEU A 264 15.84 -28.35 -2.02
CA LEU A 264 15.20 -27.45 -2.98
C LEU A 264 16.15 -26.38 -3.52
N GLU A 265 17.04 -25.87 -2.66
CA GLU A 265 18.09 -24.94 -3.06
C GLU A 265 19.01 -25.60 -4.09
N LYS A 266 19.50 -26.81 -3.85
CA LYS A 266 20.29 -27.55 -4.85
C LYS A 266 19.49 -27.89 -6.10
N ALA A 267 18.24 -28.34 -5.96
CA ALA A 267 17.39 -28.71 -7.08
C ALA A 267 17.15 -27.55 -8.05
N THR A 268 17.10 -26.32 -7.54
CA THR A 268 16.91 -25.10 -8.34
C THR A 268 18.23 -24.49 -8.83
N ASN A 269 19.36 -25.17 -8.63
CA ASN A 269 20.70 -24.62 -8.83
C ASN A 269 20.90 -23.31 -8.06
N TYR A 270 20.63 -23.33 -6.75
CA TYR A 270 20.74 -22.18 -5.85
C TYR A 270 19.87 -20.98 -6.28
N PHE A 271 18.67 -21.26 -6.77
CA PHE A 271 17.74 -20.26 -7.33
C PHE A 271 18.37 -19.40 -8.44
N HIS A 272 19.21 -20.01 -9.28
CA HIS A 272 19.85 -19.31 -10.39
C HIS A 272 18.81 -18.76 -11.38
N GLU A 273 19.03 -17.57 -11.91
CA GLU A 273 18.09 -16.89 -12.81
C GLU A 273 17.78 -17.69 -14.08
N SER A 274 18.69 -18.56 -14.54
CA SER A 274 18.43 -19.46 -15.68
C SER A 274 17.30 -20.46 -15.44
N ASN A 275 16.99 -20.75 -14.17
CA ASN A 275 15.91 -21.65 -13.78
C ASN A 275 14.64 -20.88 -13.41
N LYS A 276 14.63 -19.56 -13.49
CA LYS A 276 13.46 -18.76 -13.12
C LYS A 276 12.36 -18.91 -14.16
N LEU A 277 11.18 -19.33 -13.70
CA LEU A 277 9.98 -19.49 -14.52
C LEU A 277 9.13 -18.21 -14.53
N GLY A 278 9.18 -17.43 -13.46
CA GLY A 278 8.42 -16.19 -13.36
C GLY A 278 8.54 -15.51 -12.01
N GLN A 279 8.01 -14.30 -11.92
CA GLN A 279 7.98 -13.50 -10.69
C GLN A 279 6.67 -12.73 -10.60
N GLY A 280 6.02 -12.78 -9.44
CA GLY A 280 4.75 -12.10 -9.15
C GLY A 280 4.76 -11.42 -7.78
N GLY A 281 3.61 -10.90 -7.36
CA GLY A 281 3.47 -10.19 -6.07
C GLY A 281 3.78 -11.05 -4.84
N SER A 282 3.58 -12.36 -4.95
CA SER A 282 3.77 -13.32 -3.85
C SER A 282 5.20 -13.86 -3.76
N GLY A 283 6.02 -13.73 -4.80
CA GLY A 283 7.35 -14.35 -4.85
C GLY A 283 7.88 -14.63 -6.25
N SER A 284 8.97 -15.38 -6.31
CA SER A 284 9.58 -15.87 -7.56
C SER A 284 9.43 -17.39 -7.67
N VAL A 285 9.23 -17.90 -8.87
CA VAL A 285 9.06 -19.33 -9.15
C VAL A 285 10.24 -19.83 -9.98
N TYR A 286 10.82 -20.95 -9.57
CA TYR A 286 11.99 -21.56 -10.21
C TYR A 286 11.68 -23.00 -10.60
N LYS A 287 12.19 -23.44 -11.75
CA LYS A 287 12.27 -24.84 -12.11
C LYS A 287 13.33 -25.51 -11.24
N GLY A 288 12.99 -26.66 -10.69
CA GLY A 288 13.94 -27.51 -9.97
C GLY A 288 13.88 -28.94 -10.50
N THR A 289 14.97 -29.67 -10.31
CA THR A 289 15.02 -31.11 -10.54
C THR A 289 15.39 -31.79 -9.22
N LEU A 290 14.45 -32.55 -8.66
CA LEU A 290 14.66 -33.30 -7.42
C LEU A 290 15.72 -34.40 -7.62
N PRO A 291 16.33 -34.95 -6.55
CA PRO A 291 17.34 -36.00 -6.66
C PRO A 291 16.89 -37.26 -7.44
N GLY A 292 15.59 -37.53 -7.48
CA GLY A 292 15.00 -38.63 -8.26
C GLY A 292 14.79 -38.33 -9.76
N GLY A 293 15.19 -37.16 -10.25
CA GLY A 293 14.99 -36.71 -11.64
C GLY A 293 13.64 -36.05 -11.91
N GLU A 294 12.73 -36.02 -10.93
CA GLU A 294 11.42 -35.37 -11.05
C GLU A 294 11.57 -33.84 -11.17
N ALA A 295 10.93 -33.26 -12.19
CA ALA A 295 10.88 -31.82 -12.38
C ALA A 295 9.78 -31.18 -11.51
N VAL A 296 10.12 -30.10 -10.82
CA VAL A 296 9.20 -29.39 -9.92
C VAL A 296 9.27 -27.88 -10.15
N ALA A 297 8.21 -27.17 -9.74
CA ALA A 297 8.19 -25.73 -9.66
C ALA A 297 8.28 -25.29 -8.18
N VAL A 298 9.37 -24.60 -7.84
CA VAL A 298 9.65 -24.12 -6.48
C VAL A 298 9.33 -22.63 -6.39
N LYS A 299 8.27 -22.30 -5.66
CA LYS A 299 7.86 -20.92 -5.39
C LYS A 299 8.54 -20.44 -4.10
N ARG A 300 9.45 -19.48 -4.26
CA ARG A 300 10.14 -18.76 -3.20
C ARG A 300 9.36 -17.50 -2.82
N LEU A 301 8.81 -17.47 -1.62
CA LEU A 301 7.92 -16.41 -1.17
C LEU A 301 8.71 -15.23 -0.57
N PHE A 302 8.22 -13.99 -0.77
CA PHE A 302 8.90 -12.80 -0.25
C PHE A 302 8.72 -12.65 1.28
N TYR A 303 9.83 -12.69 2.02
CA TYR A 303 9.90 -12.68 3.50
C TYR A 303 9.32 -11.42 4.17
N ASN A 304 9.19 -10.31 3.44
CA ASN A 304 9.04 -8.98 4.05
C ASN A 304 7.58 -8.49 4.17
N THR A 305 6.58 -9.35 3.98
CA THR A 305 5.17 -8.96 4.08
C THR A 305 4.46 -9.73 5.18
N THR A 306 3.63 -9.04 5.98
CA THR A 306 2.70 -9.70 6.91
C THR A 306 1.70 -10.62 6.20
N GLN A 307 1.56 -10.46 4.87
CA GLN A 307 0.70 -11.25 4.01
C GLN A 307 1.29 -12.62 3.67
N TRP A 308 2.62 -12.78 3.62
CA TRP A 308 3.25 -14.06 3.27
C TRP A 308 2.74 -15.22 4.13
N VAL A 309 2.59 -14.97 5.43
CA VAL A 309 2.06 -15.95 6.39
C VAL A 309 0.68 -16.43 5.94
N ASP A 310 -0.25 -15.51 5.67
CA ASP A 310 -1.60 -15.85 5.23
C ASP A 310 -1.61 -16.61 3.88
N HIS A 311 -0.78 -16.18 2.91
CA HIS A 311 -0.64 -16.84 1.61
C HIS A 311 -0.11 -18.28 1.75
N PHE A 312 0.95 -18.46 2.53
CA PHE A 312 1.54 -19.77 2.79
C PHE A 312 0.54 -20.70 3.49
N PHE A 313 -0.17 -20.19 4.51
CA PHE A 313 -1.19 -20.95 5.23
C PHE A 313 -2.37 -21.34 4.33
N ASN A 314 -2.84 -20.44 3.46
CA ASN A 314 -3.90 -20.75 2.51
C ASN A 314 -3.45 -21.87 1.55
N GLU A 315 -2.27 -21.73 0.94
CA GLU A 315 -1.77 -22.71 -0.04
C GLU A 315 -1.53 -24.09 0.62
N VAL A 316 -0.92 -24.15 1.81
CA VAL A 316 -0.64 -25.43 2.47
C VAL A 316 -1.89 -26.07 3.09
N ASN A 317 -2.74 -25.33 3.81
CA ASN A 317 -3.88 -25.95 4.50
C ASN A 317 -5.08 -26.19 3.59
N LEU A 318 -5.30 -25.35 2.57
CA LEU A 318 -6.50 -25.45 1.74
C LEU A 318 -6.29 -26.33 0.52
N ILE A 319 -5.08 -26.31 -0.06
CA ILE A 319 -4.80 -26.93 -1.36
C ILE A 319 -4.08 -28.28 -1.22
N SER A 320 -3.46 -28.59 -0.08
CA SER A 320 -2.79 -29.89 0.13
C SER A 320 -3.69 -31.11 -0.05
N GLY A 321 -5.01 -30.95 0.12
CA GLY A 321 -6.02 -32.00 -0.09
C GLY A 321 -6.68 -31.98 -1.47
N ILE A 322 -6.34 -31.01 -2.32
CA ILE A 322 -6.95 -30.84 -3.64
C ILE A 322 -6.15 -31.63 -4.67
N ASN A 323 -6.86 -32.48 -5.42
CA ASN A 323 -6.26 -33.25 -6.51
C ASN A 323 -7.26 -33.33 -7.65
N HIS A 324 -7.03 -32.52 -8.68
CA HIS A 324 -7.88 -32.45 -9.87
C HIS A 324 -7.00 -32.23 -11.11
N LYS A 325 -7.35 -32.84 -12.25
CA LYS A 325 -6.56 -32.78 -13.49
C LYS A 325 -6.33 -31.35 -14.00
N ASN A 326 -7.25 -30.44 -13.71
CA ASN A 326 -7.19 -29.03 -14.13
C ASN A 326 -6.72 -28.06 -13.05
N LEU A 327 -6.10 -28.54 -11.97
CA LEU A 327 -5.51 -27.72 -10.92
C LEU A 327 -4.05 -28.11 -10.73
N VAL A 328 -3.17 -27.13 -10.55
CA VAL A 328 -1.75 -27.41 -10.25
C VAL A 328 -1.63 -28.01 -8.86
N LYS A 329 -1.03 -29.20 -8.80
CA LYS A 329 -0.86 -29.96 -7.57
C LYS A 329 0.27 -29.39 -6.71
N LEU A 330 -0.05 -29.13 -5.43
CA LEU A 330 0.94 -28.89 -4.40
C LEU A 330 1.57 -30.23 -3.99
N LEU A 331 2.88 -30.38 -4.20
CA LEU A 331 3.65 -31.56 -3.82
C LEU A 331 4.19 -31.45 -2.39
N GLY A 332 4.45 -30.23 -1.93
CA GLY A 332 4.86 -29.99 -0.56
C GLY A 332 5.39 -28.58 -0.31
N CYS A 333 6.11 -28.42 0.79
CA CYS A 333 6.65 -27.15 1.23
C CYS A 333 7.94 -27.35 2.03
N SER A 334 8.71 -26.27 2.20
CA SER A 334 9.81 -26.20 3.15
C SER A 334 9.59 -25.03 4.10
N ILE A 335 9.59 -25.33 5.40
CA ILE A 335 9.35 -24.36 6.49
C ILE A 335 10.53 -24.26 7.47
N THR A 336 11.54 -25.10 7.30
CA THR A 336 12.68 -25.21 8.22
C THR A 336 13.90 -24.42 7.78
N GLY A 337 13.89 -23.85 6.57
CA GLY A 337 14.97 -23.04 6.01
C GLY A 337 14.89 -21.56 6.37
N PRO A 338 15.86 -20.75 5.90
CA PRO A 338 15.84 -19.29 6.07
C PRO A 338 14.62 -18.64 5.40
N GLU A 339 14.04 -19.31 4.42
CA GLU A 339 12.88 -18.87 3.66
C GLU A 339 11.88 -20.01 3.53
N SER A 340 10.61 -19.66 3.35
CA SER A 340 9.57 -20.64 3.12
C SER A 340 9.30 -20.84 1.65
N LEU A 341 9.29 -22.11 1.25
CA LEU A 341 9.20 -22.54 -0.13
C LEU A 341 7.96 -23.41 -0.30
N LEU A 342 7.32 -23.29 -1.46
CA LEU A 342 6.24 -24.18 -1.89
C LEU A 342 6.69 -24.94 -3.13
N VAL A 343 6.37 -26.22 -3.17
CA VAL A 343 6.79 -27.15 -4.24
C VAL A 343 5.54 -27.62 -4.95
N TYR A 344 5.45 -27.33 -6.24
CA TYR A 344 4.37 -27.72 -7.13
C TYR A 344 4.87 -28.68 -8.20
N GLU A 345 3.95 -29.40 -8.83
CA GLU A 345 4.25 -30.09 -10.09
C GLU A 345 4.75 -29.08 -11.14
N PHE A 346 5.73 -29.49 -11.95
CA PHE A 346 6.19 -28.67 -13.06
C PHE A 346 5.25 -28.82 -14.26
N VAL A 347 4.77 -27.69 -14.79
CA VAL A 347 3.87 -27.65 -15.95
C VAL A 347 4.63 -27.08 -17.17
N PRO A 348 4.88 -27.87 -18.23
CA PRO A 348 5.93 -27.58 -19.20
C PRO A 348 5.63 -26.47 -20.21
N ASN A 349 4.36 -26.29 -20.63
CA ASN A 349 4.02 -25.35 -21.70
C ASN A 349 3.72 -23.92 -21.18
N GLN A 350 4.24 -23.55 -20.01
CA GLN A 350 4.10 -22.22 -19.39
C GLN A 350 2.64 -21.74 -19.26
N SER A 351 2.41 -20.44 -19.14
CA SER A 351 1.07 -19.88 -18.96
C SER A 351 0.34 -19.64 -20.29
N LEU A 352 -0.97 -19.54 -20.22
CA LEU A 352 -1.83 -19.18 -21.35
C LEU A 352 -1.52 -17.76 -21.84
N LEU A 353 -1.09 -16.86 -20.94
CA LEU A 353 -0.60 -15.52 -21.32
C LEU A 353 0.60 -15.64 -22.26
N ASP A 354 1.55 -16.52 -21.92
CA ASP A 354 2.78 -16.69 -22.68
C ASP A 354 2.49 -17.22 -24.09
N ASN A 355 1.62 -18.22 -24.20
CA ASN A 355 1.23 -18.84 -25.46
C ASN A 355 0.36 -17.96 -26.36
N LEU A 356 -0.35 -16.97 -25.82
CA LEU A 356 -1.19 -16.07 -26.60
C LEU A 356 -0.47 -14.79 -27.04
N PHE A 357 0.45 -14.27 -26.21
CA PHE A 357 0.94 -12.89 -26.36
C PHE A 357 2.45 -12.70 -26.22
N VAL A 358 3.18 -13.62 -25.58
CA VAL A 358 4.62 -13.41 -25.26
C VAL A 358 5.52 -14.18 -26.20
N ARG A 359 5.23 -15.47 -26.39
CA ARG A 359 6.06 -16.35 -27.23
C ARG A 359 5.83 -16.03 -28.71
N GLN A 360 6.92 -15.70 -29.40
CA GLN A 360 6.91 -15.43 -30.84
C GLN A 360 7.46 -16.63 -31.65
N ASP A 361 8.02 -17.62 -30.96
CA ASP A 361 8.71 -18.79 -31.48
C ASP A 361 7.81 -20.03 -31.64
N VAL A 362 6.53 -19.94 -31.25
CA VAL A 362 5.57 -21.06 -31.29
C VAL A 362 4.44 -20.76 -32.25
N GLU A 363 3.92 -21.80 -32.88
CA GLU A 363 2.71 -21.69 -33.67
C GLU A 363 1.54 -21.19 -32.81
N PRO A 364 0.72 -20.25 -33.32
CA PRO A 364 -0.48 -19.82 -32.64
C PRO A 364 -1.41 -20.98 -32.30
N LEU A 365 -1.97 -20.97 -31.09
CA LEU A 365 -2.95 -21.98 -30.67
C LEU A 365 -4.15 -22.02 -31.62
N SER A 366 -4.47 -23.21 -32.12
CA SER A 366 -5.66 -23.45 -32.93
C SER A 366 -6.93 -23.18 -32.11
N TRP A 367 -8.07 -23.02 -32.79
CA TRP A 367 -9.33 -22.82 -32.08
C TRP A 367 -9.70 -24.03 -31.22
N GLU A 368 -9.46 -25.23 -31.70
CA GLU A 368 -9.74 -26.49 -31.00
C GLU A 368 -8.96 -26.58 -29.69
N VAL A 369 -7.67 -26.20 -29.71
CA VAL A 369 -6.83 -26.14 -28.51
C VAL A 369 -7.32 -25.05 -27.56
N ARG A 370 -7.65 -23.86 -28.07
CA ARG A 370 -8.19 -22.76 -27.25
C ARG A 370 -9.51 -23.13 -26.58
N TYR A 371 -10.41 -23.81 -27.29
CA TYR A 371 -11.66 -24.31 -26.74
C TYR A 371 -11.41 -25.36 -25.65
N LYS A 372 -10.48 -26.30 -25.88
CA LYS A 372 -10.06 -27.28 -24.87
C LYS A 372 -9.54 -26.60 -23.60
N ILE A 373 -8.77 -25.53 -23.73
CA ILE A 373 -8.23 -24.75 -22.60
C ILE A 373 -9.35 -24.07 -21.82
N ILE A 374 -10.32 -23.44 -22.52
CA ILE A 374 -11.50 -22.83 -21.89
C ILE A 374 -12.29 -23.88 -21.10
N LEU A 375 -12.59 -25.02 -21.72
CA LEU A 375 -13.33 -26.11 -21.08
C LEU A 375 -12.59 -26.65 -19.85
N SER A 376 -11.30 -26.95 -19.99
CA SER A 376 -10.43 -27.43 -18.91
C SER A 376 -10.38 -26.45 -17.73
N THR A 377 -10.34 -25.14 -18.01
CA THR A 377 -10.36 -24.10 -16.96
C THR A 377 -11.72 -24.06 -16.26
N ALA A 378 -12.82 -24.20 -17.00
CA ALA A 378 -14.17 -24.27 -16.43
C ALA A 378 -14.34 -25.50 -15.53
N GLU A 379 -13.85 -26.68 -15.96
CA GLU A 379 -13.86 -27.92 -15.16
C GLU A 379 -13.08 -27.73 -13.84
N GLY A 380 -11.90 -27.09 -13.89
CA GLY A 380 -11.14 -26.76 -12.68
C GLY A 380 -11.88 -25.83 -11.72
N LEU A 381 -12.59 -24.82 -12.25
CA LEU A 381 -13.40 -23.91 -11.44
C LEU A 381 -14.64 -24.57 -10.85
N ALA A 382 -15.35 -25.38 -11.63
CA ALA A 382 -16.50 -26.15 -11.17
C ALA A 382 -16.10 -27.06 -10.00
N TYR A 383 -14.95 -27.74 -10.11
CA TYR A 383 -14.42 -28.54 -9.02
C TYR A 383 -14.21 -27.71 -7.74
N LEU A 384 -13.60 -26.52 -7.83
CA LEU A 384 -13.36 -25.66 -6.67
C LEU A 384 -14.65 -25.12 -6.03
N HIS A 385 -15.69 -24.88 -6.84
CA HIS A 385 -16.92 -24.24 -6.38
C HIS A 385 -17.95 -25.24 -5.84
N GLU A 386 -18.02 -26.43 -6.44
CA GLU A 386 -19.13 -27.36 -6.27
C GLU A 386 -18.70 -28.77 -5.84
N GLU A 387 -17.56 -29.29 -6.32
CA GLU A 387 -17.18 -30.70 -6.11
C GLU A 387 -16.18 -30.90 -4.96
N SER A 388 -15.43 -29.87 -4.58
CA SER A 388 -14.53 -29.94 -3.45
C SER A 388 -15.31 -29.97 -2.13
N LYS A 389 -14.80 -30.72 -1.15
CA LYS A 389 -15.41 -30.87 0.19
C LYS A 389 -15.75 -29.55 0.87
N LEU A 390 -15.00 -28.50 0.55
CA LEU A 390 -15.28 -27.13 0.96
C LEU A 390 -15.38 -26.29 -0.30
N ARG A 391 -16.30 -25.33 -0.36
CA ARG A 391 -16.35 -24.37 -1.46
C ARG A 391 -15.15 -23.43 -1.39
N ILE A 392 -14.39 -23.36 -2.47
CA ILE A 392 -13.13 -22.64 -2.58
C ILE A 392 -13.24 -21.55 -3.64
N ILE A 393 -12.98 -20.30 -3.26
CA ILE A 393 -12.95 -19.16 -4.19
C ILE A 393 -11.50 -18.78 -4.46
N HIS A 394 -11.09 -18.78 -5.73
CA HIS A 394 -9.71 -18.56 -6.17
C HIS A 394 -9.27 -17.09 -6.09
N ARG A 395 -10.12 -16.17 -6.58
CA ARG A 395 -9.96 -14.70 -6.57
C ARG A 395 -8.90 -14.10 -7.48
N ASP A 396 -8.20 -14.92 -8.26
CA ASP A 396 -7.12 -14.44 -9.15
C ASP A 396 -7.04 -15.26 -10.44
N ILE A 397 -8.20 -15.55 -11.02
CA ILE A 397 -8.29 -16.19 -12.33
C ILE A 397 -7.91 -15.18 -13.41
N LYS A 398 -6.85 -15.49 -14.15
CA LYS A 398 -6.28 -14.69 -15.22
C LYS A 398 -5.38 -15.55 -16.10
N LEU A 399 -5.03 -15.06 -17.29
CA LEU A 399 -4.21 -15.80 -18.25
C LEU A 399 -2.86 -16.28 -17.70
N SER A 400 -2.20 -15.50 -16.84
CA SER A 400 -0.90 -15.87 -16.25
C SER A 400 -0.99 -16.98 -15.21
N ASN A 401 -2.19 -17.24 -14.68
CA ASN A 401 -2.44 -18.26 -13.66
C ASN A 401 -3.09 -19.52 -14.25
N ILE A 402 -3.20 -19.60 -15.58
CA ILE A 402 -3.65 -20.80 -16.29
C ILE A 402 -2.42 -21.37 -16.98
N LEU A 403 -1.89 -22.47 -16.46
CA LEU A 403 -0.73 -23.17 -17.03
C LEU A 403 -1.19 -24.28 -17.98
N LEU A 404 -0.33 -24.67 -18.92
CA LEU A 404 -0.63 -25.67 -19.95
C LEU A 404 0.28 -26.89 -19.80
N ASP A 405 -0.31 -28.08 -19.65
CA ASP A 405 0.45 -29.33 -19.63
C ASP A 405 0.89 -29.78 -21.04
N GLU A 406 1.53 -30.95 -21.13
CA GLU A 406 2.10 -31.50 -22.38
C GLU A 406 1.05 -31.62 -23.49
N GLU A 407 -0.19 -31.94 -23.13
CA GLU A 407 -1.33 -32.06 -24.05
C GLU A 407 -2.14 -30.77 -24.21
N PHE A 408 -1.63 -29.62 -23.75
CA PHE A 408 -2.32 -28.32 -23.72
C PHE A 408 -3.65 -28.35 -22.96
N THR A 409 -3.76 -29.20 -21.94
CA THR A 409 -4.84 -29.17 -20.97
C THR A 409 -4.53 -28.09 -19.94
N ALA A 410 -5.55 -27.28 -19.61
CA ALA A 410 -5.37 -26.17 -18.69
C ALA A 410 -5.31 -26.64 -17.24
N LYS A 411 -4.36 -26.08 -16.48
CA LYS A 411 -4.22 -26.24 -15.02
C LYS A 411 -4.21 -24.88 -14.34
N ILE A 412 -5.15 -24.65 -13.42
CA ILE A 412 -5.23 -23.41 -12.63
C ILE A 412 -4.14 -23.42 -11.55
N ALA A 413 -3.40 -22.32 -11.45
CA ALA A 413 -2.27 -22.12 -10.57
C ALA A 413 -2.43 -20.86 -9.67
N ASP A 414 -1.51 -20.71 -8.72
CA ASP A 414 -1.41 -19.57 -7.79
C ASP A 414 -2.62 -19.39 -6.85
N PHE A 415 -2.71 -20.27 -5.86
CA PHE A 415 -3.78 -20.30 -4.87
C PHE A 415 -3.54 -19.37 -3.68
N GLY A 416 -2.59 -18.45 -3.78
CA GLY A 416 -2.18 -17.57 -2.67
C GLY A 416 -3.34 -16.75 -2.10
N LEU A 417 -4.32 -16.38 -2.92
CA LEU A 417 -5.44 -15.52 -2.52
C LEU A 417 -6.69 -16.28 -2.08
N VAL A 418 -6.69 -17.61 -2.14
CA VAL A 418 -7.86 -18.44 -1.92
C VAL A 418 -8.58 -18.17 -0.59
N ARG A 419 -9.91 -18.25 -0.62
CA ARG A 419 -10.76 -18.24 0.58
C ARG A 419 -11.70 -19.43 0.60
N LEU A 420 -11.88 -19.99 1.81
CA LEU A 420 -12.94 -20.94 2.09
C LEU A 420 -14.26 -20.21 2.26
N PHE A 421 -15.30 -20.79 1.69
CA PHE A 421 -16.67 -20.33 1.81
C PHE A 421 -17.48 -21.33 2.64
N PRO A 422 -17.84 -21.01 3.90
CA PRO A 422 -18.70 -21.86 4.70
C PRO A 422 -20.08 -22.00 4.05
N GLU A 423 -20.69 -23.20 4.13
CA GLU A 423 -21.97 -23.50 3.48
C GLU A 423 -23.13 -22.59 3.93
N ASP A 424 -23.07 -22.06 5.17
CA ASP A 424 -24.16 -21.30 5.81
C ASP A 424 -24.16 -19.78 5.53
N ILE A 425 -23.28 -19.28 4.65
CA ILE A 425 -23.10 -17.84 4.41
C ILE A 425 -23.34 -17.54 2.94
N THR A 426 -24.01 -16.42 2.61
CA THR A 426 -24.29 -16.05 1.20
C THR A 426 -23.20 -15.20 0.53
N HIS A 427 -22.34 -14.56 1.31
CA HIS A 427 -21.18 -13.78 0.84
C HIS A 427 -20.18 -13.53 1.97
N ILE A 428 -18.89 -13.38 1.62
CA ILE A 428 -17.85 -12.99 2.58
C ILE A 428 -17.52 -11.51 2.39
N SER A 429 -17.58 -10.73 3.47
CA SER A 429 -16.97 -9.39 3.52
C SER A 429 -15.46 -9.54 3.59
N ALA A 430 -14.79 -9.44 2.44
CA ALA A 430 -13.36 -9.70 2.31
C ALA A 430 -12.58 -8.44 1.92
N THR A 431 -11.33 -8.33 2.41
CA THR A 431 -10.38 -7.32 1.92
C THR A 431 -10.18 -7.52 0.42
N LEU A 432 -10.20 -6.42 -0.35
CA LEU A 432 -9.97 -6.43 -1.79
C LEU A 432 -8.62 -7.05 -2.15
N ALA A 433 -8.62 -8.09 -2.98
CA ALA A 433 -7.42 -8.70 -3.56
C ALA A 433 -7.77 -9.44 -4.87
N GLY A 434 -6.80 -9.53 -5.78
CA GLY A 434 -6.93 -10.08 -7.13
C GLY A 434 -6.27 -9.16 -8.17
N THR A 435 -6.47 -9.42 -9.46
CA THR A 435 -5.88 -8.62 -10.55
C THR A 435 -6.90 -7.66 -11.18
N LEU A 436 -6.55 -6.36 -11.24
CA LEU A 436 -7.39 -5.34 -11.85
C LEU A 436 -7.69 -5.68 -13.32
N GLY A 437 -8.95 -5.52 -13.75
CA GLY A 437 -9.43 -5.93 -15.07
C GLY A 437 -10.09 -7.32 -15.09
N TYR A 438 -9.75 -8.19 -14.12
CA TYR A 438 -10.40 -9.49 -13.93
C TYR A 438 -11.38 -9.49 -12.73
N MET A 439 -11.28 -8.50 -11.83
CA MET A 439 -12.15 -8.45 -10.65
C MET A 439 -13.62 -8.14 -10.98
N ALA A 440 -14.52 -8.90 -10.38
CA ALA A 440 -15.95 -8.68 -10.49
C ALA A 440 -16.38 -7.33 -9.86
N PRO A 441 -17.28 -6.58 -10.50
CA PRO A 441 -17.66 -5.24 -10.06
C PRO A 441 -18.31 -5.20 -8.68
N GLU A 442 -19.19 -6.14 -8.37
CA GLU A 442 -19.83 -6.25 -7.06
C GLU A 442 -18.83 -6.51 -5.94
N TYR A 443 -17.74 -7.23 -6.25
CA TYR A 443 -16.65 -7.45 -5.32
C TYR A 443 -15.82 -6.17 -5.12
N VAL A 444 -15.53 -5.43 -6.19
CA VAL A 444 -14.80 -4.15 -6.13
C VAL A 444 -15.59 -3.08 -5.37
N VAL A 445 -16.87 -2.93 -5.68
CA VAL A 445 -17.71 -1.84 -5.17
C VAL A 445 -18.23 -2.13 -3.76
N ARG A 446 -18.66 -3.37 -3.50
CA ARG A 446 -19.39 -3.72 -2.28
C ARG A 446 -18.58 -4.59 -1.32
N GLY A 447 -17.39 -5.05 -1.72
CA GLY A 447 -16.56 -5.98 -0.93
C GLY A 447 -17.20 -7.36 -0.71
N LYS A 448 -18.27 -7.68 -1.46
CA LYS A 448 -19.00 -8.94 -1.36
C LYS A 448 -18.32 -9.98 -2.23
N LEU A 449 -17.67 -10.95 -1.60
CA LEU A 449 -17.04 -12.06 -2.30
C LEU A 449 -17.95 -13.27 -2.33
N THR A 450 -18.16 -13.84 -3.52
CA THR A 450 -18.82 -15.13 -3.80
C THR A 450 -18.07 -15.85 -4.93
N GLU A 451 -18.42 -17.10 -5.21
CA GLU A 451 -17.86 -17.87 -6.33
C GLU A 451 -18.12 -17.21 -7.69
N LYS A 452 -19.15 -16.38 -7.79
CA LYS A 452 -19.45 -15.58 -9.00
C LYS A 452 -18.34 -14.59 -9.35
N ALA A 453 -17.49 -14.21 -8.40
CA ALA A 453 -16.32 -13.39 -8.68
C ALA A 453 -15.30 -14.11 -9.57
N ASP A 454 -15.10 -15.42 -9.37
CA ASP A 454 -14.27 -16.25 -10.23
C ASP A 454 -14.93 -16.48 -11.60
N VAL A 455 -16.26 -16.61 -11.64
CA VAL A 455 -17.03 -16.74 -12.90
C VAL A 455 -16.87 -15.51 -13.77
N TYR A 456 -16.94 -14.30 -13.19
CA TYR A 456 -16.67 -13.06 -13.91
C TYR A 456 -15.24 -13.04 -14.46
N SER A 457 -14.25 -13.35 -13.61
CA SER A 457 -12.83 -13.41 -13.97
C SER A 457 -12.58 -14.40 -15.12
N PHE A 458 -13.26 -15.55 -15.09
CA PHE A 458 -13.24 -16.55 -16.15
C PHE A 458 -13.86 -16.02 -17.46
N GLY A 459 -14.97 -15.29 -17.38
CA GLY A 459 -15.56 -14.62 -18.56
C GLY A 459 -14.58 -13.67 -19.25
N VAL A 460 -13.80 -12.91 -18.47
CA VAL A 460 -12.71 -12.05 -18.99
C VAL A 460 -11.65 -12.89 -19.71
N VAL A 461 -11.22 -14.01 -19.13
CA VAL A 461 -10.27 -14.96 -19.77
C VAL A 461 -10.84 -15.49 -21.09
N VAL A 462 -12.10 -15.92 -21.13
CA VAL A 462 -12.73 -16.45 -22.35
C VAL A 462 -12.69 -15.40 -23.46
N ILE A 463 -13.02 -14.16 -23.16
CA ILE A 463 -12.97 -13.05 -24.12
C ILE A 463 -11.55 -12.87 -24.67
N GLU A 464 -10.54 -12.84 -23.81
CA GLU A 464 -9.14 -12.66 -24.25
C GLU A 464 -8.67 -13.83 -25.12
N VAL A 465 -9.07 -15.07 -24.80
CA VAL A 465 -8.74 -16.27 -25.58
C VAL A 465 -9.41 -16.26 -26.96
N VAL A 466 -10.70 -15.91 -27.01
CA VAL A 466 -11.48 -15.87 -28.25
C VAL A 466 -10.98 -14.73 -29.16
N CYS A 467 -10.87 -13.52 -28.61
CA CYS A 467 -10.48 -12.33 -29.36
C CYS A 467 -8.97 -12.26 -29.65
N ARG A 468 -8.14 -13.03 -28.94
CA ARG A 468 -6.67 -12.95 -28.97
C ARG A 468 -6.18 -11.51 -28.77
N LYS A 469 -6.84 -10.78 -27.89
CA LYS A 469 -6.50 -9.39 -27.54
C LYS A 469 -6.49 -9.28 -26.03
N ARG A 470 -5.44 -8.66 -25.52
CA ARG A 470 -5.35 -8.33 -24.10
C ARG A 470 -6.34 -7.23 -23.77
N ILE A 471 -7.04 -7.36 -22.66
CA ILE A 471 -7.87 -6.30 -22.11
C ILE A 471 -6.93 -5.27 -21.48
N ASN A 472 -6.57 -4.25 -22.26
CA ASN A 472 -5.88 -3.08 -21.74
C ASN A 472 -6.93 -2.12 -21.17
N LEU A 473 -6.82 -1.80 -19.88
CA LEU A 473 -7.66 -0.78 -19.22
C LEU A 473 -7.53 0.62 -19.84
N PHE A 474 -6.52 0.84 -20.70
CA PHE A 474 -6.22 2.14 -21.29
C PHE A 474 -5.92 2.02 -22.78
N THR A 475 -6.96 2.11 -23.62
CA THR A 475 -6.79 2.58 -25.00
C THR A 475 -7.64 3.85 -25.16
N GLN A 476 -6.97 5.00 -25.22
CA GLN A 476 -7.60 6.23 -25.72
C GLN A 476 -7.96 5.97 -27.19
N ASN A 477 -9.25 6.06 -27.51
CA ASN A 477 -9.84 6.10 -28.87
C ASN A 477 -10.19 4.78 -29.58
N SER A 478 -10.50 3.70 -28.87
CA SER A 478 -11.28 2.59 -29.46
C SER A 478 -12.05 1.88 -28.35
N CYS A 479 -13.37 1.66 -28.52
CA CYS A 479 -14.22 0.93 -27.56
C CYS A 479 -13.48 -0.31 -27.05
N SER A 480 -13.01 -0.27 -25.81
CA SER A 480 -12.36 -1.41 -25.22
C SER A 480 -13.42 -2.51 -25.08
N ILE A 481 -13.05 -3.77 -25.34
CA ILE A 481 -13.99 -4.90 -25.22
C ILE A 481 -14.57 -4.96 -23.80
N LEU A 482 -13.80 -4.55 -22.79
CA LEU A 482 -14.26 -4.39 -21.42
C LEU A 482 -15.27 -3.24 -21.28
N GLN A 483 -15.09 -2.14 -21.99
CA GLN A 483 -16.06 -1.03 -22.03
C GLN A 483 -17.36 -1.49 -22.69
N THR A 484 -17.31 -2.31 -23.73
CA THR A 484 -18.50 -2.93 -24.35
C THR A 484 -19.17 -3.94 -23.41
N VAL A 485 -18.41 -4.76 -22.68
CA VAL A 485 -18.96 -5.70 -21.70
C VAL A 485 -19.53 -4.97 -20.49
N ILE A 486 -18.86 -3.92 -19.99
CA ILE A 486 -19.36 -3.04 -18.93
C ILE A 486 -20.62 -2.31 -19.40
N LEU A 487 -20.66 -1.74 -20.60
CA LEU A 487 -21.84 -1.08 -21.17
C LEU A 487 -23.01 -2.04 -21.45
N LEU A 488 -22.74 -3.31 -21.78
CA LEU A 488 -23.79 -4.32 -22.00
C LEU A 488 -24.29 -4.97 -20.69
N THR A 489 -23.44 -5.03 -19.65
CA THR A 489 -23.84 -5.58 -18.33
C THR A 489 -24.41 -4.53 -17.40
N TRP A 490 -24.13 -3.25 -17.64
CA TRP A 490 -24.69 -2.12 -16.92
C TRP A 490 -25.58 -1.33 -17.90
N ASN A 491 -26.91 -1.51 -17.81
CA ASN A 491 -27.85 -0.55 -18.41
C ASN A 491 -27.61 0.83 -17.74
N ILE A 492 -26.73 1.63 -18.31
CA ILE A 492 -26.55 3.06 -18.02
C ILE A 492 -26.91 3.84 -19.27
#